data_AF-A0A381IMD7-F1
#
_entry.id   AF-A0A381IMD7-F1
#
_cell.length_a   1.000
_cell.length_b   1.000
_cell.length_c   1.000
_cell.angle_alpha   90.00
_cell.angle_beta   90.00
_cell.angle_gamma   90.00
#
_symmetry.space_group_name_H-M   'P 1'
#
loop_
_entity.id
_entity.type
_entity.pdbx_description
1 polymer ?
#
loop_
_entity_poly.entity_id
_entity_poly.type
_entity_poly.pdbx_seq_one_letter_code
_entity_poly.pdbx_strand_id
1 'polypeptide(L)' 'MLGWSQAELAAAAAVSKTTVVDFERGTRTPHRNNLAAIHRALELAGIEFIPENGGGAGVRFARPTTNT' A
#
# COMPACT_ATOMS: atom_id res chain seq x y z
N MET A 1 -1.71 -10.48 5.91
CA MET A 1 -1.92 -9.56 4.77
C MET A 1 -3.33 -9.01 4.88
N LEU A 2 -3.64 -7.82 4.34
CA LEU A 2 -4.95 -7.16 4.50
C LEU A 2 -6.16 -7.94 3.96
N GLY A 3 -5.94 -9.06 3.26
CA GLY A 3 -7.00 -9.84 2.63
C GLY A 3 -7.59 -9.18 1.38
N TRP A 4 -7.05 -8.03 0.97
CA TRP A 4 -7.50 -7.29 -0.20
C TRP A 4 -7.09 -8.00 -1.50
N SER A 5 -8.05 -8.07 -2.42
CA SER A 5 -7.82 -8.27 -3.83
C SER A 5 -7.22 -7.03 -4.49
N GLN A 6 -6.67 -7.19 -5.69
CA GLN A 6 -6.20 -6.08 -6.52
C GLN A 6 -7.28 -5.04 -6.81
N ALA A 7 -8.55 -5.46 -6.89
CA ALA A 7 -9.68 -4.56 -7.13
C ALA A 7 -9.98 -3.71 -5.89
N GLU A 8 -9.88 -4.28 -4.69
CA GLU A 8 -10.07 -3.56 -3.43
C GLU A 8 -8.93 -2.57 -3.20
N LEU A 9 -7.68 -2.95 -3.46
CA LEU A 9 -6.56 -2.01 -3.39
C LEU A 9 -6.72 -0.86 -4.39
N ALA A 10 -7.13 -1.16 -5.63
CA ALA A 10 -7.36 -0.15 -6.64
C ALA A 10 -8.46 0.83 -6.23
N ALA A 11 -9.57 0.33 -5.69
CA ALA A 11 -10.67 1.14 -5.18
C ALA A 11 -10.22 2.01 -4.00
N ALA A 12 -9.52 1.45 -3.01
CA ALA A 12 -9.04 2.18 -1.84
C ALA A 12 -8.03 3.28 -2.20
N ALA A 13 -7.20 3.05 -3.23
CA ALA A 13 -6.22 4.01 -3.73
C ALA A 13 -6.77 4.96 -4.81
N ALA A 14 -8.04 4.82 -5.21
CA ALA A 14 -8.65 5.58 -6.32
C ALA A 14 -7.83 5.54 -7.63
N VAL A 15 -7.27 4.37 -7.97
CA VAL A 15 -6.53 4.12 -9.21
C VAL A 15 -7.20 3.02 -10.04
N SER A 16 -6.79 2.86 -11.30
CA SER A 16 -7.27 1.74 -12.11
C SER A 16 -6.73 0.39 -11.59
N LYS A 17 -7.52 -0.68 -11.71
CA LYS A 17 -7.06 -2.04 -11.41
C LYS A 17 -5.81 -2.42 -12.22
N THR A 18 -5.74 -2.02 -13.48
CA THR A 18 -4.58 -2.26 -14.35
C THR A 18 -3.31 -1.64 -13.79
N THR A 19 -3.40 -0.44 -13.21
CA THR A 19 -2.26 0.22 -12.54
C THR A 19 -1.71 -0.62 -11.39
N VAL A 20 -2.58 -1.21 -10.57
CA VAL A 20 -2.18 -2.10 -9.47
C VAL A 20 -1.55 -3.39 -10.01
N VAL A 21 -2.17 -4.01 -11.02
CA VAL A 21 -1.65 -5.24 -11.64
C VAL A 21 -0.26 -5.03 -12.24
N ASP A 22 -0.06 -3.95 -12.99
CA ASP A 22 1.23 -3.63 -13.61
C ASP A 22 2.31 -3.34 -12.56
N PHE A 23 1.92 -2.65 -11.48
CA PHE A 23 2.81 -2.37 -10.36
C PHE A 23 3.26 -3.65 -9.64
N GLU A 24 2.32 -4.52 -9.26
CA GLU A 24 2.61 -5.77 -8.57
C GLU A 24 3.42 -6.74 -9.44
N ARG A 25 3.22 -6.73 -10.77
CA ARG A 25 4.03 -7.52 -11.71
C ARG A 25 5.40 -6.92 -11.99
N GLY A 26 5.65 -5.68 -11.56
CA GLY A 26 6.88 -4.95 -11.87
C GLY A 26 7.02 -4.57 -13.35
N THR A 27 5.95 -4.64 -14.14
CA THR A 27 5.99 -4.32 -15.58
C THR A 27 6.07 -2.82 -15.83
N ARG A 28 5.52 -2.02 -14.91
CA ARG A 28 5.60 -0.56 -14.91
C ARG A 28 5.67 0.00 -13.50
N THR A 29 6.38 1.11 -13.35
CA THR A 29 6.29 1.95 -12.16
C THR A 29 5.15 2.95 -12.36
N PRO A 30 4.11 2.99 -11.51
CA PRO A 30 3.05 3.99 -11.61
C PRO A 30 3.60 5.40 -11.47
N HIS A 31 2.87 6.38 -12.03
CA HIS A 31 3.18 7.78 -11.78
C HIS A 31 3.22 8.09 -10.29
N ARG A 32 4.04 9.09 -9.90
CA ARG A 32 4.27 9.47 -8.50
C ARG A 32 2.98 9.66 -7.70
N ASN A 33 1.94 10.24 -8.29
CA ASN A 33 0.65 10.44 -7.63
C ASN A 33 -0.08 9.11 -7.34
N ASN A 34 -0.03 8.15 -8.26
CA ASN A 34 -0.64 6.83 -8.07
C ASN A 34 0.13 6.01 -7.03
N LEU A 35 1.47 6.08 -7.03
CA LEU A 35 2.29 5.47 -5.98
C LEU A 35 1.96 6.04 -4.61
N ALA A 36 1.87 7.37 -4.50
CA ALA A 36 1.49 8.03 -3.25
C ALA A 36 0.07 7.62 -2.80
N ALA A 37 -0.87 7.49 -3.72
CA ALA A 37 -2.23 7.05 -3.42
C ALA A 37 -2.29 5.59 -2.92
N ILE A 38 -1.54 4.68 -3.57
CA ILE A 38 -1.41 3.28 -3.14
C ILE A 38 -0.76 3.19 -1.75
N HIS A 39 0.33 3.92 -1.54
CA HIS A 39 1.00 3.98 -0.24
C HIS A 39 0.03 4.46 0.86
N ARG A 40 -0.70 5.55 0.59
CA ARG A 40 -1.65 6.12 1.54
C ARG A 40 -2.82 5.19 1.84
N ALA A 41 -3.35 4.50 0.84
CA ALA A 41 -4.43 3.54 1.02
C ALA A 41 -4.03 2.40 1.97
N LEU A 42 -2.81 1.90 1.84
CA LEU A 42 -2.26 0.87 2.73
C LEU A 42 -2.10 1.42 4.16
N GLU A 43 -1.59 2.65 4.31
CA GLU A 43 -1.50 3.29 5.63
C GLU A 43 -2.85 3.43 6.33
N LEU A 44 -3.86 3.91 5.59
CA LEU A 44 -5.23 4.06 6.11
C LEU A 44 -5.87 2.72 6.46
N ALA A 45 -5.46 1.64 5.79
CA ALA A 45 -5.87 0.29 6.11
C ALA A 45 -5.13 -0.32 7.32
N GLY A 46 -4.27 0.46 7.98
CA GLY A 46 -3.54 0.04 9.17
C GLY A 46 -2.21 -0.63 8.87
N ILE A 47 -1.58 -0.34 7.72
CA ILE A 47 -0.19 -0.72 7.47
C ILE A 47 0.75 0.42 7.85
N GLU A 48 1.88 0.10 8.45
CA GLU A 48 2.96 1.04 8.74
C GLU A 48 4.18 0.66 7.90
N PHE A 49 4.69 1.63 7.13
CA PHE A 49 5.93 1.48 6.37
C PHE A 49 7.12 1.84 7.27
N ILE A 50 8.11 0.97 7.31
CA ILE A 50 9.30 1.11 8.13
C ILE A 50 10.48 1.44 7.21
N PRO A 51 11.12 2.62 7.36
CA PRO A 51 12.34 2.95 6.65
C PRO A 51 13.45 1.94 6.96
N GLU A 52 14.43 1.86 6.07
CA GLU A 52 15.60 1.01 6.29
C GLU A 52 16.33 1.37 7.58
N ASN A 53 16.53 0.38 8.44
CA ASN A 53 17.14 0.52 9.77
C ASN A 53 18.23 -0.55 10.03
N GLY A 54 18.90 -1.00 8.96
CA GLY A 54 19.97 -2.00 8.98
C GLY A 54 19.58 -3.39 8.45
N GLY A 55 18.28 -3.68 8.34
CA GLY A 55 17.75 -4.93 7.76
C GLY A 55 17.05 -4.77 6.41
N GLY A 56 17.11 -3.58 5.80
CA GLY A 56 16.30 -3.19 4.64
C GLY A 56 14.96 -2.54 5.04
N ALA A 57 14.23 -2.02 4.06
CA ALA A 57 12.90 -1.46 4.25
C ALA A 57 11.86 -2.56 4.56
N GLY A 58 10.82 -2.23 5.33
CA GLY A 58 9.80 -3.20 5.76
C GLY A 58 8.40 -2.61 5.92
N VAL A 59 7.44 -3.49 6.23
CA VAL A 59 6.05 -3.11 6.53
C VAL A 59 5.52 -3.95 7.70
N ARG A 60 4.63 -3.37 8.52
CA ARG A 60 3.91 -4.08 9.60
C ARG A 60 2.47 -3.60 9.71
N PHE A 61 1.65 -4.30 10.48
CA PHE A 61 0.38 -3.72 10.93
C PHE A 61 0.64 -2.64 12.00
N ALA A 62 -0.05 -1.52 11.87
CA ALA A 62 -0.08 -0.47 12.88
C ALA A 62 -0.70 -1.01 14.18
N ARG A 63 -0.29 -0.45 15.32
CA ARG A 63 -0.91 -0.79 16.61
C ARG A 63 -2.39 -0.41 16.58
N PRO A 64 -3.29 -1.26 17.13
CA PRO A 64 -4.66 -0.84 17.37
C PRO A 64 -4.65 0.43 18.21
N THR A 65 -5.28 1.50 17.73
CA THR A 65 -5.54 2.66 18.57
C THR A 65 -6.64 2.27 19.54
N THR A 66 -6.28 1.81 20.73
CA THR A 66 -7.22 1.69 21.85
C THR A 66 -7.63 3.10 22.24
N ASN A 67 -8.72 3.58 21.65
CA ASN A 67 -9.35 4.83 22.08
C ASN A 67 -9.96 4.55 23.46
N THR A 68 -9.33 5.07 24.52
CA THR A 68 -9.85 5.03 25.90
C THR A 68 -10.73 6.24 26.14
#